data_AF-A0A7J8NG72-F1
#
_entry.id   AF-A0A7J8NG72-F1
#
_cell.length_a   1.000
_cell.length_b   1.000
_cell.length_c   1.000
_cell.angle_alpha   90.00
_cell.angle_beta   90.00
_cell.angle_gamma   90.00
#
_symmetry.space_group_name_H-M   'P 1'
#
loop_
_entity.id
_entity.type
_entity.pdbx_description
1 polymer ?
#
loop_
_entity_poly.entity_id
_entity_poly.type
_entity_poly.pdbx_seq_one_letter_code
_entity_poly.pdbx_strand_id
1 'polypeptide(L)' 'MDLKRVLNGSPWTFNNHLLILHKLQRGEDPLKIPLIYSPSWVQIHDVPIGFVSKNLAIQMGNFIGEFMEYDGSNLGKE' A
#
# COMPACT_ATOMS: atom_id res chain seq x y z
N MET A 1 13.38 -5.94 -14.59
CA MET A 1 12.61 -4.71 -14.91
C MET A 1 11.12 -4.94 -14.71
N ASP A 2 10.57 -6.05 -15.21
CA ASP A 2 9.13 -6.32 -15.14
C ASP A 2 8.57 -6.60 -13.74
N LEU A 3 9.25 -7.41 -12.92
CA LEU A 3 8.73 -7.76 -11.58
C LEU A 3 8.47 -6.52 -10.72
N LYS A 4 9.42 -5.57 -10.69
CA LYS A 4 9.27 -4.34 -9.89
C LYS A 4 8.09 -3.50 -10.39
N ARG A 5 7.89 -3.41 -11.70
CA ARG A 5 6.76 -2.72 -12.32
C ARG A 5 5.43 -3.37 -11.92
N VAL A 6 5.36 -4.71 -11.94
CA VAL A 6 4.17 -5.47 -11.53
C VAL A 6 3.88 -5.26 -10.05
N LEU A 7 4.86 -5.38 -9.17
CA LEU A 7 4.65 -5.21 -7.73
C LEU A 7 4.24 -3.78 -7.38
N ASN A 8 4.91 -2.77 -7.95
CA ASN A 8 4.61 -1.37 -7.69
C ASN A 8 3.27 -0.91 -8.27
N GLY A 9 2.73 -1.59 -9.28
CA GLY A 9 1.41 -1.28 -9.86
C GLY A 9 0.24 -1.94 -9.13
N SER A 10 0.49 -2.72 -8.08
CA SER A 10 -0.57 -3.29 -7.25
C SER A 10 -1.32 -2.21 -6.45
N PRO A 11 -2.59 -2.44 -6.06
CA PRO A 11 -3.37 -3.66 -6.23
C PRO A 11 -3.85 -3.88 -7.67
N TRP A 12 -3.87 -5.15 -8.11
CA TRP A 12 -4.37 -5.54 -9.43
C TRP A 12 -5.76 -6.16 -9.33
N THR A 13 -6.57 -5.98 -10.37
CA THR A 13 -7.85 -6.66 -10.50
C THR A 13 -7.93 -7.41 -11.83
N PHE A 14 -8.64 -8.54 -11.82
CA PHE A 14 -9.00 -9.30 -13.02
C PHE A 14 -10.46 -9.71 -12.91
N ASN A 15 -11.28 -9.37 -13.91
CA ASN A 15 -12.73 -9.57 -13.88
C ASN A 15 -13.39 -9.04 -12.59
N ASN A 16 -13.00 -7.86 -12.13
CA ASN A 16 -13.46 -7.24 -10.87
C ASN A 16 -13.11 -8.02 -9.58
N HIS A 17 -12.21 -9.01 -9.65
CA HIS A 17 -11.69 -9.71 -8.49
C HIS A 17 -10.28 -9.22 -8.17
N LEU A 18 -10.00 -8.98 -6.88
CA LEU A 18 -8.67 -8.57 -6.40
C LEU A 18 -7.67 -9.73 -6.59
N LEU A 19 -6.54 -9.43 -7.22
CA LEU A 19 -5.41 -10.35 -7.31
C LEU A 19 -4.41 -10.06 -6.20
N ILE A 20 -4.23 -11.03 -5.31
CA ILE A 20 -3.22 -10.96 -4.24
C ILE A 20 -1.93 -11.60 -4.75
N LEU A 21 -0.83 -10.84 -4.67
CA LEU A 21 0.48 -11.25 -5.17
C LEU A 21 1.47 -11.33 -4.00
N HIS A 22 2.28 -12.40 -3.98
CA HIS A 22 3.41 -12.53 -3.05
C HIS A 22 4.70 -12.77 -3.83
N LYS A 23 5.76 -12.03 -3.50
CA LYS A 23 7.08 -12.26 -4.07
C LYS A 23 7.79 -13.35 -3.26
N LEU A 24 7.85 -14.55 -3.83
CA LEU A 24 8.55 -15.68 -3.24
C LEU A 24 10.01 -15.37 -2.89
N GLN A 25 10.38 -15.63 -1.65
CA GLN A 25 11.74 -15.59 -1.14
C GLN A 25 12.36 -16.98 -1.16
N ARG A 26 13.70 -17.04 -1.12
CA ARG A 26 14.42 -18.31 -1.11
C ARG A 26 14.08 -19.08 0.17
N GLY A 27 13.60 -20.32 -0.01
CA GLY A 27 13.25 -21.20 1.11
C GLY A 27 11.78 -21.13 1.53
N GLU A 28 10.97 -20.24 0.95
CA GLU A 28 9.53 -20.26 1.15
C GLU A 28 8.89 -21.41 0.37
N ASP A 29 7.90 -22.07 1.00
CA ASP A 29 7.03 -23.03 0.34
C ASP A 29 5.80 -22.29 -0.21
N PRO A 30 5.63 -22.19 -1.54
CA PRO A 30 4.53 -21.46 -2.15
C PRO A 30 3.14 -21.92 -1.70
N LEU A 31 3.01 -23.18 -1.29
CA LEU A 31 1.72 -23.74 -0.84
C LEU A 31 1.36 -23.35 0.59
N LYS A 32 2.31 -22.80 1.35
CA LYS A 32 2.12 -22.38 2.74
C LYS A 32 1.95 -20.88 2.91
N ILE A 33 2.02 -20.11 1.82
CA ILE A 33 1.97 -18.66 1.88
C ILE A 33 0.52 -18.21 1.95
N PRO A 34 0.10 -17.52 3.04
CA PRO A 34 -1.25 -17.02 3.16
C PRO A 34 -1.42 -15.78 2.29
N LEU A 35 -2.12 -15.92 1.16
CA LEU A 35 -2.48 -14.82 0.26
C LEU A 35 -3.70 -14.05 0.80
N ILE A 36 -3.52 -13.36 1.92
CA ILE A 36 -4.61 -12.65 2.64
C ILE A 36 -4.37 -11.15 2.83
N TYR A 37 -3.22 -10.63 2.37
CA TYR A 37 -2.85 -9.22 2.47
C TYR A 37 -2.71 -8.61 1.08
N SER A 38 -3.13 -7.35 0.91
CA SER A 38 -2.95 -6.59 -0.33
C SER A 38 -2.66 -5.13 0.01
N PRO A 39 -1.64 -4.50 -0.61
CA PRO A 39 -1.39 -3.08 -0.43
C PRO A 39 -2.53 -2.25 -1.03
N SER A 40 -2.88 -1.15 -0.39
CA SER A 40 -3.91 -0.22 -0.87
C SER A 40 -3.60 1.20 -0.41
N TRP A 41 -3.91 2.18 -1.26
CA TRP A 41 -3.86 3.57 -0.89
C TRP A 41 -5.04 3.92 0.00
N VAL A 42 -4.78 4.64 1.09
CA VAL A 42 -5.80 5.17 1.99
C VAL A 42 -5.71 6.67 1.99
N GLN A 43 -6.82 7.34 1.74
CA GLN A 43 -6.94 8.79 1.87
C GLN A 43 -7.50 9.14 3.24
N ILE A 44 -6.80 10.02 3.96
CA ILE A 44 -7.25 10.54 5.25
C ILE A 44 -8.00 11.85 4.99
N HIS A 45 -9.26 11.91 5.40
CA HIS A 45 -10.10 13.08 5.29
C HIS A 45 -10.09 13.90 6.58
N ASP A 46 -10.51 15.16 6.47
CA ASP A 46 -10.71 16.08 7.61
C ASP A 46 -9.48 16.29 8.51
N VAL A 47 -8.28 16.18 7.94
CA VAL A 47 -7.03 16.51 8.62
C VAL A 47 -6.93 18.03 8.77
N PRO A 48 -6.80 18.59 9.98
CA PRO A 48 -6.68 20.03 10.16
C PRO A 48 -5.48 20.61 9.41
N ILE A 49 -5.64 21.83 8.88
CA ILE A 49 -4.58 22.55 8.16
C ILE A 49 -3.36 22.69 9.09
N GLY A 50 -2.18 22.38 8.56
CA GLY A 50 -0.91 22.38 9.33
C GLY A 50 -0.59 21.05 10.03
N PHE A 51 -1.53 20.10 10.10
CA PHE A 51 -1.28 18.75 10.65
C PHE A 51 -0.97 17.71 9.58
N VAL A 52 -1.18 18.04 8.30
CA VAL A 52 -0.82 17.16 7.17
C VAL A 52 0.70 17.01 7.11
N SER A 53 1.19 15.86 7.56
CA SER A 53 2.61 15.55 7.64
C SER A 53 2.84 14.08 7.39
N LYS A 54 4.05 13.74 6.92
CA LYS A 54 4.47 12.34 6.76
C LYS A 54 4.36 11.56 8.09
N ASN A 55 4.64 12.21 9.22
CA ASN A 55 4.55 11.56 10.53
C ASN A 55 3.12 11.21 10.92
N LEU A 56 2.14 12.05 10.59
CA LEU A 56 0.72 11.72 10.75
C LEU A 56 0.33 10.53 9.87
N ALA A 57 0.75 10.54 8.60
CA ALA A 57 0.46 9.44 7.67
C ALA A 57 1.06 8.10 8.13
N ILE A 58 2.28 8.09 8.67
CA ILE A 58 2.90 6.90 9.26
C ILE A 58 2.09 6.39 10.45
N GLN A 59 1.71 7.27 11.38
CA GLN A 59 0.94 6.89 12.56
C GLN A 59 -0.43 6.31 12.19
N MET A 60 -1.17 6.98 11.30
CA MET A 60 -2.50 6.53 10.85
C MET A 60 -2.41 5.27 9.99
N GLY A 61 -1.41 5.17 9.11
CA GLY A 61 -1.17 3.98 8.29
C GLY A 61 -0.87 2.75 9.14
N ASN A 62 -0.01 2.90 10.16
CA ASN A 62 0.30 1.82 11.10
C ASN A 62 -0.85 1.52 12.07
N PHE A 63 -1.78 2.45 12.29
CA PHE A 63 -2.99 2.20 13.05
C PHE A 63 -3.97 1.32 12.25
N ILE A 64 -4.09 1.54 10.94
CA ILE A 64 -4.97 0.76 10.06
C ILE A 64 -4.36 -0.60 9.68
N GLY A 65 -3.04 -0.66 9.49
CA GLY A 65 -2.32 -1.85 9.06
C GLY A 65 -0.82 -1.65 9.10
N GLU A 66 -0.12 -1.93 8.00
CA GLU A 66 1.31 -1.65 7.85
C GLU A 66 1.50 -0.46 6.91
N PHE A 67 2.13 0.61 7.41
CA PHE A 67 2.47 1.75 6.57
C PHE A 67 3.53 1.36 5.54
N MET A 68 3.24 1.59 4.26
CA MET A 68 4.19 1.34 3.17
C MET A 68 4.75 2.62 2.55
N GLU A 69 3.87 3.53 2.14
CA GLU A 69 4.25 4.72 1.37
C GLU A 69 3.35 5.91 1.71
N TYR A 70 3.89 7.11 1.50
CA TYR A 70 3.19 8.38 1.67
C TYR A 70 3.29 9.19 0.38
N ASP A 71 2.15 9.55 -0.20
CA ASP A 71 2.07 10.47 -1.33
C ASP A 71 1.87 11.92 -0.84
N GLY A 72 2.92 12.72 -0.94
CA GLY A 72 2.89 14.14 -0.59
C GLY A 72 2.64 15.08 -1.77
N SER A 73 2.40 14.56 -2.99
CA SER A 73 2.34 15.38 -4.21
C SER A 73 1.15 16.35 -4.28
N ASN A 74 0.18 16.20 -3.38
CA ASN A 74 -0.99 17.08 -3.25
C ASN A 74 -0.84 18.12 -2.11
N LEU A 75 0.27 18.13 -1.37
CA LEU A 75 0.55 19.16 -0.37
C LEU A 75 0.92 20.48 -1.07
N GLY A 76 0.02 21.47 -1.05
CA GLY A 76 0.27 22.81 -1.58
C GLY A 76 -0.40 23.13 -2.92
N LYS A 77 -1.46 22.41 -3.31
CA LYS A 77 -2.32 22.75 -4.46
C LYS A 77 -3.63 23.42 -4.06
N GLU A 78 -3.58 24.25 -3.01
CA GLU A 78 -4.64 25.21 -2.69
C GLU A 78 -4.13 26.64 -2.91
#